data_AF-A0A2A4T844-F1
#
_entry.id   AF-A0A2A4T844-F1
#
_cell.length_a   1.000
_cell.length_b   1.000
_cell.length_c   1.000
_cell.angle_alpha   90.00
_cell.angle_beta   90.00
_cell.angle_gamma   90.00
#
_symmetry.space_group_name_H-M   'P 1'
#
loop_
_entity.id
_entity.type
_entity.pdbx_description
1 polymer ?
#
loop_
_entity_poly.entity_id
_entity_poly.type
_entity_poly.pdbx_seq_one_letter_code
_entity_poly.pdbx_strand_id
1 'polypeptide(L)'
;MIDSVPVINIDYIFFQIHTFVASVGDFPAFWNATILPVLYPLSFIVSVFFITVTVYSLVRLTQMGNMDGIIEENREIEKKAVSDGNTDKRLNERWIRVKELSASQSESDWRMAVIEADGMLEEMINKMGYDGSSLGEKMKQIEKSDFNTIQQAWDAHIVRNQIAHAGIEFALSEREKNRVIGLYKEVFEEFYYI
;
A
#
# COMPACT_ATOMS: atom_id res chain seq x y z
N MET A 1 -89.29 20.51 25.90
CA MET A 1 -88.97 19.15 26.38
C MET A 1 -88.22 18.47 25.24
N ILE A 2 -86.90 18.38 25.40
CA ILE A 2 -85.90 17.61 24.66
C ILE A 2 -85.84 17.84 23.14
N ASP A 3 -84.95 18.76 22.73
CA ASP A 3 -84.45 18.88 21.37
C ASP A 3 -83.74 17.58 20.96
N SER A 4 -84.18 16.96 19.87
CA SER A 4 -83.53 15.77 19.31
C SER A 4 -82.19 16.17 18.69
N VAL A 5 -81.11 15.79 19.37
CA VAL A 5 -79.73 15.95 18.90
C VAL A 5 -79.59 15.26 17.54
N PRO A 6 -78.98 15.89 16.52
CA PRO A 6 -78.73 15.23 15.24
C PRO A 6 -77.74 14.09 15.45
N VAL A 7 -78.26 12.87 15.53
CA VAL A 7 -77.44 11.65 15.65
C VAL A 7 -76.89 11.33 14.27
N ILE A 8 -75.58 11.13 14.18
CA ILE A 8 -74.94 10.69 12.94
C ILE A 8 -75.51 9.31 12.58
N ASN A 9 -76.16 9.24 11.41
CA ASN A 9 -76.70 7.99 10.90
C ASN A 9 -75.56 7.15 10.32
N ILE A 10 -75.04 6.24 11.14
CA ILE A 10 -73.92 5.36 10.79
C ILE A 10 -74.27 4.48 9.60
N ASP A 11 -75.52 4.02 9.50
CA ASP A 11 -75.99 3.18 8.39
C ASP A 11 -75.95 3.94 7.06
N TYR A 12 -76.29 5.23 7.07
CA TYR A 12 -76.20 6.09 5.90
C TYR A 12 -74.76 6.30 5.44
N ILE A 13 -73.83 6.56 6.37
CA ILE A 13 -72.40 6.71 6.05
C ILE A 13 -71.84 5.40 5.50
N PHE A 14 -72.18 4.26 6.13
CA PHE A 14 -71.76 2.94 5.67
C PHE A 14 -72.30 2.63 4.26
N PHE A 15 -73.56 2.97 3.99
CA PHE A 15 -74.16 2.82 2.66
C PHE A 15 -73.46 3.69 1.61
N GLN A 16 -73.09 4.93 1.94
CA GLN A 16 -72.34 5.81 1.03
C GLN A 16 -70.92 5.27 0.75
N ILE A 17 -70.24 4.71 1.76
CA ILE A 17 -68.93 4.07 1.56
C ILE A 17 -69.07 2.81 0.71
N HIS A 18 -70.05 1.96 1.00
CA HIS A 18 -70.29 0.73 0.23
C HIS A 18 -70.65 1.03 -1.22
N THR A 19 -71.51 2.01 -1.47
CA THR A 19 -71.89 2.42 -2.83
C THR A 19 -70.75 3.10 -3.57
N PHE A 20 -69.88 3.86 -2.88
CA PHE A 20 -68.65 4.39 -3.46
C PHE A 20 -67.66 3.27 -3.83
N VAL A 21 -67.42 2.30 -2.94
CA VAL A 21 -66.55 1.15 -3.22
C VAL A 21 -67.11 0.28 -4.35
N ALA A 22 -68.42 0.08 -4.40
CA ALA A 22 -69.09 -0.65 -5.48
C ALA A 22 -69.12 0.15 -6.79
N SER A 23 -69.15 1.48 -6.77
CA SER A 23 -69.13 2.34 -7.96
C SER A 23 -67.74 2.54 -8.56
N VAL A 24 -66.69 2.31 -7.77
CA VAL A 24 -65.30 2.15 -8.25
C VAL A 24 -65.13 0.85 -9.10
N GLY A 25 -66.20 0.06 -9.24
CA GLY A 25 -66.29 -1.05 -10.18
C GLY A 25 -65.36 -2.20 -9.84
N ASP A 26 -65.06 -3.03 -10.84
CA ASP A 26 -64.19 -4.22 -10.82
C ASP A 26 -62.74 -3.94 -10.38
N PHE A 27 -62.44 -2.88 -9.63
CA PHE A 27 -61.11 -2.52 -9.17
C PHE A 27 -60.34 -3.69 -8.52
N PRO A 28 -60.92 -4.51 -7.62
CA PRO A 28 -60.23 -5.71 -7.14
C PRO A 28 -59.94 -6.72 -8.26
N ALA A 29 -60.85 -6.90 -9.22
CA ALA A 29 -60.67 -7.80 -10.35
C ALA A 29 -59.62 -7.26 -11.35
N PHE A 30 -59.63 -5.97 -11.66
CA PHE A 30 -58.64 -5.27 -12.48
C PHE A 30 -57.25 -5.34 -11.85
N TRP A 31 -57.15 -5.07 -10.55
CA TRP A 31 -55.91 -5.16 -9.79
C TRP A 31 -55.33 -6.57 -9.82
N ASN A 32 -56.18 -7.59 -9.59
CA ASN A 32 -55.76 -8.98 -9.61
C ASN A 32 -55.40 -9.49 -11.02
N ALA A 33 -56.11 -9.05 -12.06
CA ALA A 33 -55.89 -9.52 -13.43
C ALA A 33 -54.75 -8.78 -14.16
N THR A 34 -54.48 -7.53 -13.79
CA THR A 34 -53.54 -6.67 -14.53
C THR A 34 -52.26 -6.38 -13.76
N ILE A 35 -52.38 -6.07 -12.46
CA ILE A 35 -51.25 -5.56 -11.67
C ILE A 35 -50.47 -6.71 -11.01
N LEU A 36 -51.16 -7.65 -10.35
CA LEU A 36 -50.49 -8.77 -9.67
C LEU A 36 -49.61 -9.63 -10.60
N PRO A 37 -50.05 -10.04 -11.81
CA PRO A 37 -49.25 -10.91 -12.69
C PRO A 37 -47.97 -10.24 -13.20
N VAL A 38 -47.91 -8.91 -13.23
CA VAL A 38 -46.71 -8.14 -13.62
C VAL A 38 -45.78 -7.97 -12.43
N LEU A 39 -46.32 -7.72 -11.24
CA LEU A 39 -45.53 -7.50 -10.03
C LEU A 39 -44.77 -8.75 -9.56
N TYR A 40 -45.37 -9.94 -9.65
CA TYR A 40 -44.70 -11.18 -9.22
C TYR A 40 -43.38 -11.47 -9.95
N PRO A 41 -43.32 -11.52 -11.30
CA PRO A 41 -42.06 -11.76 -12.02
C PRO A 41 -41.10 -10.59 -11.87
N LEU A 42 -41.60 -9.34 -11.80
CA LEU A 42 -40.76 -8.17 -11.56
C LEU A 42 -40.05 -8.25 -10.20
N SER A 43 -40.78 -8.63 -9.15
CA SER A 43 -40.22 -8.82 -7.81
C SER A 43 -39.16 -9.93 -7.79
N PHE A 44 -39.37 -11.01 -8.53
CA PHE A 44 -38.39 -12.09 -8.68
C PHE A 44 -37.09 -11.59 -9.35
N ILE A 45 -37.19 -10.85 -10.45
CA ILE A 45 -36.03 -10.28 -11.16
C ILE A 45 -35.25 -9.33 -10.24
N VAL A 46 -35.96 -8.45 -9.54
CA VAL A 46 -35.35 -7.51 -8.59
C VAL A 46 -34.65 -8.25 -7.46
N SER A 47 -35.26 -9.31 -6.92
CA SER A 47 -34.66 -10.15 -5.88
C SER A 47 -33.36 -10.81 -6.36
N VAL A 48 -33.36 -11.42 -7.55
CA VAL A 48 -32.16 -12.03 -8.14
C VAL A 48 -31.05 -11.00 -8.33
N PHE A 49 -31.38 -9.81 -8.85
CA PHE A 49 -30.42 -8.72 -9.00
C PHE A 49 -29.76 -8.33 -7.68
N PHE A 50 -30.55 -8.13 -6.62
CA PHE A 50 -30.01 -7.79 -5.29
C PHE A 50 -29.17 -8.93 -4.69
N ILE A 51 -29.57 -10.19 -4.89
CA ILE A 51 -28.78 -11.34 -4.46
C ILE A 51 -27.43 -11.36 -5.18
N THR A 52 -27.40 -11.19 -6.50
CA THR A 52 -26.16 -11.17 -7.28
C THR A 52 -25.23 -10.03 -6.83
N VAL A 53 -25.76 -8.83 -6.62
CA VAL A 53 -24.96 -7.68 -6.13
C VAL A 53 -24.43 -7.94 -4.73
N THR A 54 -25.25 -8.51 -3.84
CA THR A 54 -24.83 -8.84 -2.46
C THR A 54 -23.72 -9.89 -2.46
N VAL A 55 -23.88 -10.98 -3.20
CA VAL A 55 -22.87 -12.04 -3.32
C VAL A 55 -21.59 -11.51 -3.93
N TYR A 56 -21.67 -10.74 -5.02
CA TYR A 56 -20.50 -10.11 -5.63
C TYR A 56 -19.77 -9.20 -4.64
N SER A 57 -20.51 -8.39 -3.88
CA SER A 57 -19.94 -7.48 -2.88
C SER A 57 -19.25 -8.26 -1.76
N LEU A 58 -19.83 -9.37 -1.28
CA LEU A 58 -19.22 -10.22 -0.25
C LEU A 58 -17.95 -10.92 -0.77
N VAL A 59 -17.97 -11.46 -1.99
CA VAL A 59 -16.79 -12.07 -2.63
C VAL A 59 -15.69 -11.02 -2.86
N ARG A 60 -16.07 -9.80 -3.24
CA ARG A 60 -15.12 -8.69 -3.39
C ARG A 60 -14.45 -8.35 -2.06
N LEU A 61 -15.21 -8.35 -0.96
CA LEU A 61 -14.67 -8.11 0.39
C LEU A 61 -13.69 -9.21 0.83
N THR A 62 -13.97 -10.48 0.53
CA THR A 62 -13.04 -11.57 0.88
C THR A 62 -11.83 -11.65 -0.05
N GLN A 63 -11.95 -11.24 -1.32
CA GLN A 63 -10.81 -11.10 -2.22
C GLN A 63 -9.85 -9.97 -1.81
N MET A 64 -10.35 -8.94 -1.12
CA MET A 64 -9.50 -7.87 -0.57
C MET A 64 -8.68 -8.38 0.63
N GLY A 65 -9.22 -9.30 1.43
CA GLY A 65 -8.55 -9.91 2.59
C GLY A 65 -7.26 -10.70 2.29
N ASN A 66 -7.11 -11.27 1.10
CA ASN A 66 -5.89 -11.98 0.71
C ASN A 66 -4.79 -11.05 0.17
N MET A 67 -5.14 -9.80 -0.17
CA MET A 67 -4.18 -8.71 -0.43
C MET A 67 -3.72 -8.04 0.88
N ASP A 68 -4.54 -8.13 1.94
CA ASP A 68 -4.26 -7.54 3.24
C ASP A 68 -3.06 -8.19 3.95
N GLY A 69 -2.66 -9.42 3.60
CA GLY A 69 -1.42 -10.02 4.13
C GLY A 69 -0.15 -9.31 3.66
N ILE A 70 -0.10 -8.93 2.38
CA ILE A 70 1.03 -8.21 1.77
C ILE A 70 0.98 -6.73 2.15
N ILE A 71 -0.23 -6.15 2.24
CA ILE A 71 -0.42 -4.75 2.65
C ILE A 71 -0.14 -4.58 4.15
N GLU A 72 -0.49 -5.54 5.00
CA GLU A 72 -0.22 -5.46 6.45
C GLU A 72 1.27 -5.75 6.76
N GLU A 73 1.92 -6.65 6.03
CA GLU A 73 3.39 -6.82 6.08
C GLU A 73 4.09 -5.52 5.67
N ASN A 74 3.67 -4.90 4.55
CA ASN A 74 4.20 -3.60 4.11
C ASN A 74 3.84 -2.46 5.07
N ARG A 75 2.65 -2.49 5.71
CA ARG A 75 2.22 -1.48 6.70
C ARG A 75 2.98 -1.63 8.01
N GLU A 76 3.35 -2.83 8.43
CA GLU A 76 4.19 -3.05 9.60
C GLU A 76 5.65 -2.67 9.30
N ILE A 77 6.13 -2.84 8.06
CA ILE A 77 7.41 -2.29 7.58
C ILE A 77 7.36 -0.75 7.55
N GLU A 78 6.30 -0.15 7.01
CA GLU A 78 6.09 1.30 6.98
C GLU A 78 5.91 1.89 8.38
N LYS A 79 5.14 1.27 9.28
CA LYS A 79 5.03 1.71 10.68
C LYS A 79 6.36 1.58 11.42
N LYS A 80 7.16 0.53 11.14
CA LYS A 80 8.52 0.43 11.67
C LYS A 80 9.39 1.55 11.10
N ALA A 81 9.34 1.84 9.80
CA ALA A 81 10.08 2.93 9.16
C ALA A 81 9.67 4.32 9.69
N VAL A 82 8.37 4.57 9.88
CA VAL A 82 7.83 5.82 10.42
C VAL A 82 8.11 5.95 11.93
N SER A 83 8.11 4.84 12.68
CA SER A 83 8.59 4.82 14.07
C SER A 83 10.11 5.05 14.15
N ASP A 84 10.84 4.77 13.07
CA ASP A 84 12.27 5.00 12.86
C ASP A 84 12.57 6.37 12.24
N GLY A 85 11.77 7.41 12.51
CA GLY A 85 12.10 8.80 12.14
C GLY A 85 13.46 9.30 12.64
N ASN A 86 14.13 8.54 13.54
CA ASN A 86 15.52 8.73 13.93
C ASN A 86 16.52 7.99 13.01
N THR A 87 16.15 6.84 12.44
CA THR A 87 16.99 6.07 11.51
C THR A 87 17.08 6.75 10.15
N ASP A 88 15.98 7.19 9.54
CA ASP A 88 16.04 7.94 8.26
C ASP A 88 16.83 9.24 8.39
N LYS A 89 16.69 9.91 9.54
CA LYS A 89 17.50 11.09 9.86
C LYS A 89 18.99 10.74 9.98
N ARG A 90 19.34 9.65 10.69
CA ARG A 90 20.73 9.20 10.84
C ARG A 90 21.33 8.69 9.52
N LEU A 91 20.56 8.00 8.68
CA LEU A 91 21.02 7.54 7.36
C LEU A 91 21.30 8.71 6.43
N ASN A 92 20.40 9.69 6.40
CA ASN A 92 20.60 10.93 5.65
C ASN A 92 21.79 11.72 6.20
N GLU A 93 21.96 11.82 7.52
CA GLU A 93 23.14 12.45 8.15
C GLU A 93 24.46 11.76 7.77
N ARG A 94 24.50 10.42 7.71
CA ARG A 94 25.68 9.67 7.27
C ARG A 94 25.98 9.89 5.79
N TRP A 95 24.96 9.88 4.93
CA TRP A 95 25.15 10.19 3.51
C TRP A 95 25.63 11.63 3.27
N ILE A 96 25.12 12.60 4.04
CA ILE A 96 25.60 13.98 4.01
C ILE A 96 27.09 14.02 4.38
N ARG A 97 27.50 13.32 5.44
CA ARG A 97 28.91 13.21 5.84
C ARG A 97 29.77 12.59 4.73
N VAL A 98 29.31 11.53 4.08
CA VAL A 98 30.00 10.92 2.92
C VAL A 98 30.21 11.96 1.83
N LYS A 99 29.17 12.74 1.49
CA LYS A 99 29.29 13.82 0.49
C LYS A 99 30.28 14.89 0.91
N GLU A 100 30.24 15.35 2.16
CA GLU A 100 31.18 16.35 2.69
C GLU A 100 32.63 15.88 2.61
N LEU A 101 32.91 14.66 3.07
CA LEU A 101 34.23 14.03 2.99
C LEU A 101 34.69 13.86 1.54
N SER A 102 33.78 13.43 0.66
CA SER A 102 34.06 13.25 -0.76
C SER A 102 34.36 14.58 -1.46
N ALA A 103 33.81 15.70 -1.00
CA ALA A 103 33.99 17.02 -1.59
C ALA A 103 35.26 17.73 -1.10
N SER A 104 35.97 17.18 -0.10
CA SER A 104 37.19 17.76 0.43
C SER A 104 38.35 17.67 -0.58
N GLN A 105 39.45 18.39 -0.33
CA GLN A 105 40.67 18.34 -1.15
C GLN A 105 41.70 17.31 -0.63
N SER A 106 41.33 16.53 0.39
CA SER A 106 42.23 15.58 1.06
C SER A 106 41.92 14.15 0.64
N GLU A 107 42.93 13.44 0.16
CA GLU A 107 42.82 12.01 -0.16
C GLU A 107 42.48 11.16 1.07
N SER A 108 42.87 11.59 2.28
CA SER A 108 42.49 10.92 3.52
C SER A 108 40.98 10.95 3.74
N ASP A 109 40.34 12.09 3.47
CA ASP A 109 38.89 12.22 3.62
C ASP A 109 38.16 11.44 2.53
N TRP A 110 38.73 11.36 1.32
CA TRP A 110 38.20 10.52 0.26
C TRP A 110 38.19 9.04 0.63
N ARG A 111 39.28 8.54 1.23
CA ARG A 111 39.33 7.17 1.77
C ARG A 111 38.27 6.97 2.84
N MET A 112 38.13 7.94 3.75
CA MET A 112 37.11 7.90 4.79
C MET A 112 35.68 7.87 4.20
N ALA A 113 35.40 8.66 3.16
CA ALA A 113 34.12 8.66 2.47
C ALA A 113 33.76 7.29 1.88
N VAL A 114 34.73 6.61 1.26
CA VAL A 114 34.54 5.27 0.68
C VAL A 114 34.32 4.22 1.78
N ILE A 115 35.06 4.28 2.88
CA ILE A 115 34.89 3.36 4.02
C ILE A 115 33.52 3.56 4.68
N GLU A 116 33.12 4.81 4.90
CA GLU A 116 31.83 5.14 5.51
C GLU A 116 30.66 4.70 4.63
N ALA A 117 30.75 4.91 3.30
CA ALA A 117 29.75 4.45 2.35
C ALA A 117 29.66 2.91 2.33
N ASP A 118 30.77 2.19 2.37
CA ASP A 118 30.74 0.72 2.43
C ASP A 118 30.12 0.20 3.74
N GLY A 119 30.35 0.89 4.86
CA GLY A 119 29.67 0.58 6.13
C GLY A 119 28.16 0.78 6.05
N MET A 120 27.69 1.82 5.34
CA MET A 120 26.26 2.01 5.06
C MET A 120 25.70 0.87 4.19
N LEU A 121 26.45 0.42 3.18
CA LEU A 121 26.07 -0.72 2.34
C LEU A 121 25.93 -2.00 3.15
N GLU A 122 26.87 -2.27 4.07
CA GLU A 122 26.77 -3.42 4.95
C GLU A 122 25.53 -3.37 5.85
N GLU A 123 25.23 -2.22 6.45
CA GLU A 123 24.03 -2.05 7.25
C GLU A 123 22.73 -2.23 6.44
N MET A 124 22.69 -1.72 5.20
CA MET A 124 21.57 -1.91 4.29
C MET A 124 21.35 -3.39 3.98
N ILE A 125 22.39 -4.11 3.58
CA ILE A 125 22.32 -5.54 3.25
C ILE A 125 21.95 -6.38 4.48
N ASN A 126 22.44 -6.03 5.68
CA ASN A 126 22.02 -6.68 6.93
C ASN A 126 20.53 -6.49 7.20
N LYS A 127 19.99 -5.28 6.95
CA LYS A 127 18.55 -4.99 7.13
C LYS A 127 17.68 -5.75 6.13
N MET A 128 18.19 -6.08 4.96
CA MET A 128 17.52 -6.93 3.97
C MET A 128 17.46 -8.41 4.39
N GLY A 129 18.16 -8.81 5.46
CA GLY A 129 18.13 -10.17 6.01
C GLY A 129 19.18 -11.12 5.45
N TYR A 130 20.22 -10.62 4.78
CA TYR A 130 21.32 -11.46 4.30
C TYR A 130 22.39 -11.63 5.39
N ASP A 131 22.62 -12.88 5.79
CA ASP A 131 23.63 -13.26 6.79
C ASP A 131 24.95 -13.70 6.13
N GLY A 132 26.07 -13.46 6.80
CA GLY A 132 27.38 -13.87 6.31
C GLY A 132 28.52 -13.31 7.15
N SER A 133 29.70 -13.91 7.06
CA SER A 133 30.87 -13.47 7.85
C SER A 133 31.51 -12.20 7.29
N SER A 134 31.24 -11.87 6.02
CA SER A 134 31.71 -10.67 5.36
C SER A 134 30.67 -10.10 4.40
N LEU A 135 30.77 -8.80 4.08
CA LEU A 135 29.91 -8.15 3.10
C LEU A 135 29.93 -8.85 1.73
N GLY A 136 31.11 -9.32 1.29
CA GLY A 136 31.26 -10.08 0.05
C GLY A 136 30.53 -11.44 0.06
N GLU A 137 30.45 -12.11 1.21
CA GLU A 137 29.65 -13.34 1.35
C GLU A 137 28.15 -13.07 1.33
N LYS A 138 27.71 -11.96 1.93
CA LYS A 138 26.30 -11.52 1.90
C LYS A 138 25.88 -11.20 0.47
N MET A 139 26.67 -10.38 -0.26
CA MET A 139 26.38 -10.01 -1.65
C MET A 139 26.31 -11.20 -2.61
N LYS A 140 27.06 -12.28 -2.36
CA LYS A 140 27.01 -13.51 -3.19
C LYS A 140 25.68 -14.26 -3.10
N GLN A 141 24.93 -14.06 -2.02
CA GLN A 141 23.64 -14.72 -1.80
C GLN A 141 22.48 -13.97 -2.46
N ILE A 142 22.73 -12.75 -2.94
CA ILE A 142 21.71 -11.88 -3.51
C ILE A 142 21.48 -12.25 -4.98
N GLU A 143 20.24 -12.55 -5.34
CA GLU A 143 19.85 -12.77 -6.73
C GLU A 143 19.71 -11.43 -7.47
N LYS A 144 20.11 -11.40 -8.75
CA LYS A 144 20.06 -10.18 -9.57
C LYS A 144 18.65 -9.61 -9.75
N SER A 145 17.61 -10.43 -9.56
CA SER A 145 16.21 -9.99 -9.63
C SER A 145 15.82 -9.08 -8.47
N ASP A 146 16.50 -9.20 -7.33
CA ASP A 146 16.12 -8.56 -6.07
C ASP A 146 16.99 -7.31 -5.78
N PHE A 147 18.08 -7.14 -6.54
CA PHE A 147 19.05 -6.06 -6.40
C PHE A 147 19.71 -5.78 -7.75
N ASN A 148 19.15 -4.83 -8.49
CA ASN A 148 19.57 -4.52 -9.86
C ASN A 148 20.99 -3.93 -9.91
N THR A 149 21.38 -3.14 -8.91
CA THR A 149 22.72 -2.52 -8.84
C THR A 149 23.72 -3.33 -8.00
N ILE A 150 23.52 -4.65 -7.84
CA ILE A 150 24.43 -5.51 -7.07
C ILE A 150 25.86 -5.50 -7.64
N GLN A 151 26.01 -5.33 -8.96
CA GLN A 151 27.32 -5.22 -9.57
C GLN A 151 28.05 -3.94 -9.16
N GLN A 152 27.33 -2.81 -9.08
CA GLN A 152 27.87 -1.54 -8.60
C GLN A 152 28.30 -1.64 -7.13
N ALA A 153 27.51 -2.31 -6.29
CA ALA A 153 27.87 -2.59 -4.91
C ALA A 153 29.18 -3.39 -4.82
N TRP A 154 29.32 -4.43 -5.65
CA TRP A 154 30.56 -5.21 -5.73
C TRP A 154 31.74 -4.35 -6.20
N ASP A 155 31.61 -3.65 -7.32
CA ASP A 155 32.68 -2.83 -7.87
C ASP A 155 33.18 -1.77 -6.89
N ALA A 156 32.27 -1.17 -6.11
CA ALA A 156 32.61 -0.21 -5.06
C ALA A 156 33.29 -0.89 -3.85
N HIS A 157 32.79 -2.05 -3.41
CA HIS A 157 33.36 -2.83 -2.30
C HIS A 157 34.80 -3.29 -2.60
N ILE A 158 35.12 -3.63 -3.86
CA ILE A 158 36.49 -3.98 -4.26
C ILE A 158 37.45 -2.83 -3.99
N VAL A 159 37.06 -1.59 -4.33
CA VAL A 159 37.91 -0.42 -4.10
C VAL A 159 38.06 -0.16 -2.60
N ARG A 160 37.00 -0.32 -1.80
CA ARG A 160 37.12 -0.24 -0.34
C ARG A 160 38.11 -1.27 0.20
N ASN A 161 38.04 -2.52 -0.27
CA ASN A 161 38.97 -3.57 0.18
C ASN A 161 40.42 -3.26 -0.23
N GLN A 162 40.64 -2.69 -1.41
CA GLN A 162 41.97 -2.22 -1.82
C GLN A 162 42.50 -1.13 -0.88
N ILE A 163 41.66 -0.17 -0.48
CA ILE A 163 42.02 0.87 0.51
C ILE A 163 42.38 0.22 1.85
N ALA A 164 41.63 -0.78 2.31
CA ALA A 164 41.90 -1.46 3.58
C ALA A 164 43.22 -2.26 3.56
N HIS A 165 43.57 -2.89 2.43
CA HIS A 165 44.79 -3.69 2.30
C HIS A 165 46.04 -2.85 2.03
N ALA A 166 45.97 -1.87 1.13
CA ALA A 166 47.12 -1.05 0.74
C ALA A 166 47.26 0.23 1.57
N GLY A 167 46.23 0.62 2.33
CA GLY A 167 46.27 1.76 3.24
C GLY A 167 46.65 3.07 2.53
N ILE A 168 47.70 3.73 3.04
CA ILE A 168 48.22 5.01 2.52
C ILE A 168 48.85 4.83 1.13
N GLU A 169 49.34 3.64 0.79
CA GLU A 169 49.99 3.37 -0.50
C GLU A 169 48.99 3.29 -1.67
N PHE A 170 47.70 3.14 -1.38
CA PHE A 170 46.66 3.22 -2.40
C PHE A 170 46.44 4.68 -2.82
N ALA A 171 46.85 4.99 -4.05
CA ALA A 171 46.61 6.28 -4.68
C ALA A 171 45.17 6.36 -5.20
N LEU A 172 44.29 6.99 -4.42
CA LEU A 172 42.90 7.25 -4.76
C LEU A 172 42.80 8.60 -5.48
N SER A 173 42.70 8.55 -6.81
CA SER A 173 42.48 9.77 -7.60
C SER A 173 41.08 10.36 -7.36
N GLU A 174 40.93 11.67 -7.54
CA GLU A 174 39.62 12.33 -7.40
C GLU A 174 38.57 11.73 -8.33
N ARG A 175 38.95 11.41 -9.57
CA ARG A 175 38.09 10.75 -10.55
C ARG A 175 37.63 9.39 -10.05
N GLU A 176 38.54 8.60 -9.50
CA GLU A 176 38.23 7.27 -8.99
C GLU A 176 37.32 7.34 -7.76
N LYS A 177 37.60 8.26 -6.83
CA LYS A 177 36.71 8.56 -5.71
C LYS A 177 35.31 8.93 -6.20
N ASN A 178 35.18 9.85 -7.16
CA ASN A 178 33.88 10.27 -7.69
C ASN A 178 33.12 9.11 -8.35
N ARG A 179 33.83 8.25 -9.08
CA ARG A 179 33.27 7.03 -9.67
C ARG A 179 32.72 6.10 -8.59
N VAL A 180 33.52 5.79 -7.57
CA VAL A 180 33.15 4.86 -6.49
C VAL A 180 32.01 5.39 -5.64
N ILE A 181 32.03 6.67 -5.28
CA ILE A 181 30.91 7.31 -4.55
C ILE A 181 29.64 7.33 -5.42
N GLY A 182 29.77 7.50 -6.74
CA GLY A 182 28.66 7.36 -7.68
C GLY A 182 28.03 5.97 -7.68
N LEU A 183 28.85 4.91 -7.63
CA LEU A 183 28.36 3.54 -7.53
C LEU A 183 27.57 3.30 -6.24
N TYR A 184 28.09 3.75 -5.09
CA TYR A 184 27.35 3.68 -3.83
C TYR A 184 26.03 4.46 -3.88
N LYS A 185 26.05 5.63 -4.52
CA LYS A 185 24.86 6.46 -4.68
C LYS A 185 23.77 5.71 -5.46
N GLU A 186 24.10 5.13 -6.62
CA GLU A 186 23.15 4.35 -7.42
C GLU A 186 22.53 3.21 -6.60
N VAL A 187 23.36 2.53 -5.80
CA VAL A 187 22.92 1.46 -4.90
C VAL A 187 21.95 1.97 -3.84
N PHE A 188 22.28 3.06 -3.16
CA PHE A 188 21.41 3.60 -2.12
C PHE A 188 20.11 4.20 -2.66
N GLU A 189 20.14 4.77 -3.87
CA GLU A 189 18.93 5.26 -4.55
C GLU A 189 17.98 4.12 -4.93
N GLU A 190 18.47 2.95 -5.32
CA GLU A 190 17.62 1.77 -5.62
C GLU A 190 16.76 1.37 -4.42
N PHE A 191 17.31 1.42 -3.20
CA PHE A 191 16.63 0.99 -1.98
C PHE A 191 16.01 2.14 -1.17
N TYR A 192 15.92 3.34 -1.74
CA TYR A 192 15.43 4.55 -1.04
C TYR A 192 16.15 4.79 0.29
N TYR A 193 17.44 4.42 0.36
CA TYR A 193 18.27 4.55 1.56
C TYR A 193 18.82 5.98 1.73
N ILE A 194 18.72 6.80 0.68
CA ILE A 194 19.10 8.22 0.59
C ILE A 194 18.10 9.03 -0.23
#